data_AF-A0A916JPB1-F1
#
_entry.id   AF-A0A916JPB1-F1
#
_cell.length_a   1.000
_cell.length_b   1.000
_cell.length_c   1.000
_cell.angle_alpha   90.00
_cell.angle_beta   90.00
_cell.angle_gamma   90.00
#
_symmetry.space_group_name_H-M   'P 1'
#
loop_
_entity.id
_entity.type
_entity.pdbx_description
1 polymer ?
#
loop_
_entity_poly.entity_id
_entity_poly.type
_entity_poly.pdbx_seq_one_letter_code
_entity_poly.pdbx_strand_id
1 'polypeptide(L)'
;MSSYNYSIMKHTLLIVLSLFVGSISYGQEKANGVVEYAVDHLGKKIDRGECWDLVAFALDDVEAEWQSPFDFGEKINYKTTALQPGDIISFDGVKFESDNGYVTFPMHYAIVYKVTDKDHLTILHQNHNQKKVVQTLDLNLADLKKGKIQFYRVREE
;
A
#
# COMPACT_ATOMS: atom_id res chain seq x y z
N MET A 1 -27.78 40.44 -61.57
CA MET A 1 -27.18 41.23 -60.48
C MET A 1 -27.46 40.46 -59.19
N SER A 2 -26.44 39.77 -58.64
CA SER A 2 -25.74 40.16 -57.39
C SER A 2 -26.70 40.12 -56.18
N SER A 3 -26.50 39.40 -55.09
CA SER A 3 -25.31 38.78 -54.51
C SER A 3 -25.75 37.80 -53.40
N TYR A 4 -24.80 36.97 -52.97
CA TYR A 4 -24.83 36.03 -51.85
C TYR A 4 -25.37 36.62 -50.53
N ASN A 5 -26.11 35.79 -49.77
CA ASN A 5 -26.22 35.93 -48.32
C ASN A 5 -25.88 34.58 -47.68
N TYR A 6 -24.69 34.48 -47.10
CA TYR A 6 -24.35 33.50 -46.07
C TYR A 6 -24.57 34.17 -44.72
N SER A 7 -25.32 33.56 -43.79
CA SER A 7 -24.99 33.72 -42.36
C SER A 7 -25.67 32.67 -41.47
N ILE A 8 -24.86 31.67 -41.11
CA ILE A 8 -24.74 31.05 -39.78
C ILE A 8 -25.93 30.19 -39.31
N MET A 9 -25.80 28.89 -39.57
CA MET A 9 -26.42 27.82 -38.78
C MET A 9 -26.00 27.97 -37.31
N LYS A 10 -26.96 28.18 -36.42
CA LYS A 10 -26.76 28.03 -34.97
C LYS A 10 -26.65 26.54 -34.65
N HIS A 11 -25.43 25.99 -34.70
CA HIS A 11 -25.16 24.70 -34.10
C HIS A 11 -25.13 24.87 -32.58
N THR A 12 -26.26 24.54 -31.94
CA THR A 12 -26.30 24.31 -30.50
C THR A 12 -25.43 23.09 -30.20
N LEU A 13 -24.17 23.36 -29.87
CA LEU A 13 -23.25 22.37 -29.32
C LEU A 13 -23.73 22.04 -27.90
N LEU A 14 -24.47 20.93 -27.77
CA LEU A 14 -24.85 20.39 -26.47
C LEU A 14 -23.62 19.66 -25.91
N ILE A 15 -22.79 20.36 -25.14
CA ILE A 15 -21.74 19.73 -24.33
C ILE A 15 -22.46 19.05 -23.17
N VAL A 16 -22.72 17.75 -23.30
CA VAL A 16 -23.05 16.90 -22.16
C VAL A 16 -21.75 16.71 -21.39
N LEU A 17 -21.46 17.63 -20.46
CA LEU A 17 -20.42 17.46 -19.47
C LEU A 17 -20.92 16.38 -18.49
N SER A 18 -20.77 15.12 -18.86
CA SER A 18 -20.93 14.02 -17.93
C SER A 18 -19.84 14.15 -16.87
N LEU A 19 -20.20 14.68 -15.70
CA LEU A 19 -19.43 14.59 -14.48
C LEU A 19 -19.29 13.10 -14.16
N PHE A 20 -18.20 12.50 -14.64
CA PHE A 20 -17.66 11.28 -14.05
C PHE A 20 -17.10 11.70 -12.69
N VAL A 21 -17.97 11.82 -11.68
CA VAL A 21 -17.53 11.82 -10.29
C VAL A 21 -17.07 10.39 -10.06
N GLY A 22 -15.76 10.19 -10.22
CA GLY A 22 -15.15 8.89 -10.03
C GLY A 22 -15.52 8.37 -8.65
N SER A 23 -16.07 7.16 -8.61
CA SER A 23 -16.08 6.33 -7.41
C SER A 23 -14.63 6.01 -7.06
N ILE A 24 -13.92 6.95 -6.45
CA ILE A 24 -12.69 6.64 -5.74
C ILE A 24 -13.16 5.86 -4.52
N SER A 25 -12.95 4.55 -4.65
CA SER A 25 -13.22 3.49 -3.69
C SER A 25 -12.96 3.94 -2.25
N TYR A 26 -14.02 3.92 -1.42
CA TYR A 26 -13.90 4.03 0.04
C TYR A 26 -12.82 3.08 0.60
N GLY A 27 -12.65 1.89 0.00
CA GLY A 27 -11.57 0.92 0.29
C GLY A 27 -10.13 1.34 0.05
N GLN A 28 -9.92 2.54 -0.51
CA GLN A 28 -8.59 3.10 -0.69
C GLN A 28 -8.26 4.11 0.42
N GLU A 29 -9.24 4.60 1.18
CA GLU A 29 -9.04 5.69 2.14
C GLU A 29 -8.22 5.25 3.36
N LYS A 30 -8.61 4.18 4.07
CA LYS A 30 -7.82 3.69 5.21
C LYS A 30 -6.48 3.11 4.78
N ALA A 31 -6.42 2.41 3.65
CA ALA A 31 -5.15 1.92 3.09
C ALA A 31 -4.17 3.07 2.81
N ASN A 32 -4.65 4.20 2.26
CA ASN A 32 -3.84 5.40 2.08
C ASN A 32 -3.41 5.99 3.42
N GLY A 33 -4.32 6.12 4.38
CA GLY A 33 -3.99 6.65 5.71
C GLY A 33 -2.93 5.83 6.44
N VAL A 34 -2.95 4.50 6.31
CA VAL A 34 -1.90 3.61 6.86
C VAL A 34 -0.53 3.93 6.26
N VAL A 35 -0.48 4.20 4.95
CA VAL A 35 0.76 4.61 4.27
C VAL A 35 1.19 5.99 4.73
N GLU A 36 0.27 6.96 4.77
CA GLU A 36 0.53 8.33 5.19
C GLU A 36 1.09 8.38 6.61
N TYR A 37 0.44 7.69 7.56
CA TYR A 37 0.93 7.54 8.93
C TYR A 37 2.37 7.02 8.95
N ALA A 38 2.65 5.94 8.22
CA ALA A 38 3.99 5.35 8.21
C ALA A 38 5.04 6.28 7.55
N VAL A 39 4.67 7.00 6.51
CA VAL A 39 5.54 7.98 5.82
C VAL A 39 5.86 9.17 6.71
N ASP A 40 4.87 9.72 7.42
CA ASP A 40 5.05 10.85 8.34
C ASP A 40 5.97 10.51 9.52
N HIS A 41 6.17 9.21 9.77
CA HIS A 41 7.04 8.68 10.81
C HIS A 41 8.36 8.12 10.29
N LEU A 42 8.69 8.29 9.01
CA LEU A 42 10.01 7.92 8.47
C LEU A 42 11.15 8.51 9.30
N GLY A 43 12.12 7.66 9.65
CA GLY A 43 13.26 8.02 10.49
C GLY A 43 12.95 8.23 11.97
N LYS A 44 11.68 8.12 12.39
CA LYS A 44 11.25 8.24 13.78
C LYS A 44 10.99 6.86 14.38
N LYS A 45 11.10 6.77 15.70
CA LYS A 45 10.74 5.59 16.48
C LYS A 45 9.26 5.66 16.86
N ILE A 46 8.47 4.66 16.49
CA ILE A 46 7.10 4.49 16.98
C ILE A 46 7.12 3.66 18.26
N ASP A 47 6.57 4.20 19.35
CA ASP A 47 6.45 3.56 20.67
C ASP A 47 7.74 2.85 21.16
N ARG A 48 7.69 1.53 21.37
CA ARG A 48 8.82 0.72 21.84
C ARG A 48 9.83 0.47 20.73
N GLY A 49 9.45 0.75 19.49
CA GLY A 49 10.28 0.64 18.31
C GLY A 49 10.26 -0.76 17.72
N GLU A 50 9.23 -1.56 18.02
CA GLU A 50 9.03 -2.92 17.51
C GLU A 50 8.29 -2.91 16.18
N CYS A 51 8.54 -3.88 15.29
CA CYS A 51 7.93 -3.91 13.95
C CYS A 51 6.40 -3.87 13.98
N TRP A 52 5.80 -4.52 14.98
CA TRP A 52 4.35 -4.54 15.17
C TRP A 52 3.80 -3.17 15.64
N ASP A 53 4.58 -2.33 16.36
CA ASP A 53 4.10 -1.04 16.86
C ASP A 53 3.76 -0.10 15.68
N LEU A 54 4.55 -0.14 14.60
CA LEU A 54 4.25 0.63 13.39
C LEU A 54 2.91 0.23 12.78
N VAL A 55 2.68 -1.09 12.64
CA VAL A 55 1.44 -1.60 12.04
C VAL A 55 0.23 -1.30 12.91
N ALA A 56 0.34 -1.55 14.22
CA ALA A 56 -0.73 -1.31 15.17
C ALA A 56 -1.18 0.15 15.18
N PHE A 57 -0.23 1.07 15.35
CA PHE A 57 -0.55 2.49 15.42
C PHE A 57 -1.05 3.04 14.09
N ALA A 58 -0.55 2.53 12.95
CA ALA A 58 -1.08 2.94 11.64
C ALA A 58 -2.53 2.50 11.43
N LEU A 59 -2.89 1.29 11.87
CA LEU A 59 -4.26 0.79 11.79
C LEU A 59 -5.20 1.53 12.76
N ASP A 60 -4.72 1.85 13.97
CA ASP A 60 -5.46 2.62 14.95
C ASP A 60 -5.70 4.08 14.50
N ASP A 61 -4.70 4.71 13.86
CA ASP A 61 -4.79 6.09 13.35
C ASP A 61 -5.89 6.27 12.31
N VAL A 62 -6.11 5.26 11.48
CA VAL A 62 -7.17 5.25 10.46
C VAL A 62 -8.47 4.60 10.93
N GLU A 63 -8.57 4.25 12.22
CA GLU A 63 -9.72 3.57 12.81
C GLU A 63 -10.11 2.29 12.04
N ALA A 64 -9.12 1.50 11.59
CA ALA A 64 -9.36 0.25 10.87
C ALA A 64 -10.00 -0.83 11.75
N GLU A 65 -10.76 -1.75 11.15
CA GLU A 65 -11.23 -2.94 11.87
C GLU A 65 -10.14 -4.02 11.88
N TRP A 66 -9.50 -4.19 13.02
CA TRP A 66 -8.43 -5.17 13.22
C TRP A 66 -8.42 -5.69 14.66
N GLN A 67 -7.83 -6.86 14.89
CA GLN A 67 -7.70 -7.45 16.22
C GLN A 67 -6.26 -7.89 16.49
N SER A 68 -5.71 -7.35 17.58
CA SER A 68 -4.40 -7.75 18.07
C SER A 68 -4.41 -9.23 18.50
N PRO A 69 -3.32 -9.98 18.26
CA PRO A 69 -2.06 -9.53 17.66
C PRO A 69 -1.89 -9.86 16.17
N PHE A 70 -2.81 -10.60 15.53
CA PHE A 70 -2.56 -11.22 14.21
C PHE A 70 -3.66 -11.02 13.16
N ASP A 71 -4.75 -10.34 13.50
CA ASP A 71 -5.80 -10.04 12.54
C ASP A 71 -5.67 -8.60 12.06
N PHE A 72 -4.94 -8.41 10.95
CA PHE A 72 -4.71 -7.09 10.33
C PHE A 72 -5.71 -6.74 9.23
N GLY A 73 -6.65 -7.64 8.93
CA GLY A 73 -7.61 -7.46 7.84
C GLY A 73 -7.82 -8.71 6.97
N GLU A 74 -8.27 -8.51 5.74
CA GLU A 74 -8.56 -9.60 4.82
C GLU A 74 -7.29 -10.22 4.24
N LYS A 75 -7.13 -11.54 4.34
CA LYS A 75 -5.97 -12.24 3.78
C LYS A 75 -5.96 -12.16 2.26
N ILE A 76 -4.86 -11.66 1.70
CA ILE A 76 -4.65 -11.57 0.26
C ILE A 76 -3.83 -12.78 -0.22
N ASN A 77 -4.32 -13.43 -1.27
CA ASN A 77 -3.50 -14.34 -2.07
C ASN A 77 -2.77 -13.53 -3.16
N TYR A 78 -1.56 -13.04 -2.84
CA TYR A 78 -0.77 -12.18 -3.72
C TYR A 78 -0.35 -12.83 -5.06
N LYS A 79 -0.52 -14.16 -5.18
CA LYS A 79 -0.30 -14.86 -6.44
C LYS A 79 -1.41 -14.58 -7.45
N THR A 80 -2.63 -14.35 -6.99
CA THR A 80 -3.83 -14.15 -7.83
C THR A 80 -4.42 -12.75 -7.72
N THR A 81 -4.11 -12.03 -6.65
CA THR A 81 -4.63 -10.70 -6.35
C THR A 81 -3.50 -9.68 -6.37
N ALA A 82 -3.72 -8.54 -7.02
CA ALA A 82 -2.75 -7.46 -7.03
C ALA A 82 -2.58 -6.89 -5.60
N LEU A 83 -1.32 -6.66 -5.24
CA LEU A 83 -0.96 -5.92 -4.03
C LEU A 83 -1.15 -4.43 -4.25
N GLN A 84 -1.40 -3.72 -3.16
CA GLN A 84 -1.66 -2.28 -3.13
C GLN A 84 -0.85 -1.62 -2.01
N PRO A 85 -0.48 -0.34 -2.15
CA PRO A 85 -0.05 0.47 -1.02
C PRO A 85 -1.05 0.38 0.13
N GLY A 86 -0.55 0.24 1.35
CA GLY A 86 -1.35 0.06 2.57
C GLY A 86 -1.60 -1.39 2.95
N ASP A 87 -1.35 -2.37 2.06
CA ASP A 87 -1.41 -3.78 2.44
C ASP A 87 -0.40 -4.09 3.56
N ILE A 88 -0.82 -4.83 4.57
CA ILE A 88 0.04 -5.27 5.68
C ILE A 88 0.73 -6.58 5.32
N ILE A 89 1.98 -6.73 5.71
CA ILE A 89 2.78 -7.94 5.48
C ILE A 89 3.13 -8.57 6.82
N SER A 90 2.91 -9.88 6.93
CA SER A 90 3.47 -10.73 7.98
C SER A 90 4.53 -11.65 7.39
N PHE A 91 5.70 -11.68 8.03
CA PHE A 91 6.81 -12.57 7.71
C PHE A 91 6.98 -13.61 8.81
N ASP A 92 7.13 -14.88 8.42
CA ASP A 92 7.46 -16.01 9.29
C ASP A 92 8.62 -16.82 8.72
N GLY A 93 9.80 -16.66 9.33
CA GLY A 93 11.04 -17.36 8.98
C GLY A 93 11.54 -17.08 7.57
N VAL A 94 11.34 -15.85 7.08
CA VAL A 94 11.57 -15.47 5.69
C VAL A 94 13.04 -15.18 5.39
N LYS A 95 13.51 -15.65 4.23
CA LYS A 95 14.78 -15.29 3.61
C LYS A 95 14.55 -14.93 2.16
N PHE A 96 14.90 -13.71 1.78
CA PHE A 96 15.09 -13.29 0.39
C PHE A 96 16.56 -13.36 0.06
N GLU A 97 16.91 -13.89 -1.12
CA GLU A 97 18.29 -14.08 -1.56
C GLU A 97 18.42 -13.80 -3.04
N SER A 98 19.34 -12.88 -3.37
CA SER A 98 19.71 -12.44 -4.71
C SER A 98 21.23 -12.55 -4.87
N ASP A 99 21.73 -12.23 -6.07
CA ASP A 99 23.17 -12.16 -6.34
C ASP A 99 23.90 -11.13 -5.45
N ASN A 100 23.18 -10.12 -4.96
CA ASN A 100 23.71 -9.05 -4.11
C ASN A 100 23.69 -9.39 -2.61
N GLY A 101 23.28 -10.60 -2.23
CA GLY A 101 23.21 -11.06 -0.85
C GLY A 101 21.79 -11.42 -0.42
N TYR A 102 21.55 -11.43 0.89
CA TYR A 102 20.30 -11.87 1.47
C TYR A 102 19.76 -10.91 2.54
N VAL A 103 18.44 -10.92 2.72
CA VAL A 103 17.76 -10.31 3.86
C VAL A 103 16.85 -11.33 4.51
N THR A 104 16.83 -11.33 5.85
CA THR A 104 16.00 -12.24 6.65
C THR A 104 15.01 -11.49 7.52
N PHE A 105 13.87 -12.14 7.76
CA PHE A 105 12.83 -11.71 8.68
C PHE A 105 12.40 -12.93 9.50
N PRO A 106 12.76 -13.02 10.80
CA PRO A 106 12.28 -14.07 11.69
C PRO A 106 10.76 -13.99 11.87
N MET A 107 10.27 -13.22 12.85
CA MET A 107 8.89 -12.78 12.90
C MET A 107 8.91 -11.28 12.70
N HIS A 108 8.24 -10.79 11.65
CA HIS A 108 8.31 -9.38 11.29
C HIS A 108 7.01 -8.90 10.64
N TYR A 109 6.75 -7.62 10.79
CA TYR A 109 5.59 -6.97 10.17
C TYR A 109 6.03 -5.70 9.42
N ALA A 110 5.33 -5.41 8.33
CA ALA A 110 5.59 -4.25 7.50
C ALA A 110 4.33 -3.77 6.80
N ILE A 111 4.40 -2.58 6.23
CA ILE A 111 3.36 -1.96 5.39
C ILE A 111 3.91 -1.88 3.96
N VAL A 112 3.13 -2.28 2.96
CA VAL A 112 3.46 -2.04 1.56
C VAL A 112 3.37 -0.54 1.29
N TYR A 113 4.49 0.09 0.97
CA TYR A 113 4.55 1.50 0.60
C TYR A 113 4.30 1.70 -0.90
N LYS A 114 4.95 0.89 -1.73
CA LYS A 114 4.89 1.00 -3.19
C LYS A 114 4.92 -0.37 -3.82
N VAL A 115 4.11 -0.55 -4.87
CA VAL A 115 4.13 -1.72 -5.74
C VAL A 115 4.59 -1.26 -7.12
N THR A 116 5.76 -1.72 -7.56
CA THR A 116 6.31 -1.36 -8.87
C THR A 116 5.84 -2.34 -9.94
N ASP A 117 5.79 -3.63 -9.59
CA ASP A 117 5.16 -4.68 -10.38
C ASP A 117 4.72 -5.82 -9.46
N LYS A 118 4.37 -6.99 -10.04
CA LYS A 118 3.87 -8.15 -9.30
C LYS A 118 4.83 -8.63 -8.21
N ASP A 119 6.13 -8.53 -8.43
CA ASP A 119 7.14 -9.07 -7.53
C ASP A 119 7.93 -7.97 -6.80
N HIS A 120 8.00 -6.75 -7.35
CA HIS A 120 8.79 -5.66 -6.78
C HIS A 120 7.96 -4.70 -5.94
N LEU A 121 8.33 -4.59 -4.67
CA LEU A 121 7.65 -3.75 -3.69
C LEU A 121 8.63 -3.04 -2.75
N THR A 122 8.27 -1.82 -2.36
CA THR A 122 8.93 -1.10 -1.27
C THR A 122 8.07 -1.23 -0.03
N ILE A 123 8.67 -1.57 1.11
CA ILE A 123 7.97 -1.69 2.39
C ILE A 123 8.40 -0.59 3.36
N LEU A 124 7.50 -0.21 4.27
CA LEU A 124 7.77 0.56 5.48
C LEU A 124 7.77 -0.38 6.67
N HIS A 125 8.84 -0.36 7.45
CA HIS A 125 9.00 -1.23 8.62
C HIS A 125 9.92 -0.60 9.68
N GLN A 126 9.91 -1.13 10.89
CA GLN A 126 10.90 -0.78 11.93
C GLN A 126 11.41 -2.02 12.65
N ASN A 127 12.44 -1.86 13.48
CA ASN A 127 13.15 -2.94 14.18
C ASN A 127 13.83 -3.96 13.27
N HIS A 128 14.44 -3.50 12.19
CA HIS A 128 15.24 -4.37 11.32
C HIS A 128 16.71 -3.94 11.38
N ASN A 129 17.62 -4.92 11.46
CA ASN A 129 19.06 -4.69 11.63
C ASN A 129 19.40 -3.75 12.81
N GLN A 130 18.74 -3.95 13.96
CA GLN A 130 18.91 -3.16 15.19
C GLN A 130 18.50 -1.68 15.08
N LYS A 131 17.80 -1.28 14.01
CA LYS A 131 17.26 0.06 13.84
C LYS A 131 15.80 0.11 14.28
N LYS A 132 15.54 0.75 15.40
CA LYS A 132 14.19 0.94 15.98
C LYS A 132 13.46 2.17 15.43
N VAL A 133 13.67 2.48 14.16
CA VAL A 133 13.01 3.60 13.48
C VAL A 133 12.32 3.11 12.21
N VAL A 134 11.27 3.80 11.79
CA VAL A 134 10.63 3.52 10.51
C VAL A 134 11.63 3.78 9.39
N GLN A 135 11.81 2.79 8.53
CA GLN A 135 12.70 2.81 7.39
C GLN A 135 12.05 2.09 6.21
N THR A 136 12.64 2.22 5.03
CA THR A 136 12.19 1.53 3.83
C THR A 136 13.11 0.37 3.47
N LEU A 137 12.56 -0.62 2.81
CA LEU A 137 13.32 -1.68 2.14
C LEU A 137 12.62 -2.08 0.84
N ASP A 138 13.40 -2.20 -0.23
CA ASP A 138 12.92 -2.79 -1.48
C ASP A 138 13.05 -4.32 -1.41
N LEU A 139 11.98 -5.00 -1.79
CA LEU A 139 11.89 -6.45 -1.87
C LEU A 139 11.49 -6.87 -3.27
N ASN A 140 12.09 -7.98 -3.71
CA ASN A 140 11.64 -8.74 -4.86
C ASN A 140 11.10 -10.08 -4.37
N LEU A 141 9.80 -10.32 -4.55
CA LEU A 141 9.12 -11.53 -4.12
C LEU A 141 9.63 -12.79 -4.83
N ALA A 142 10.19 -12.66 -6.03
CA ALA A 142 10.82 -13.77 -6.74
C ALA A 142 12.10 -14.28 -6.05
N ASP A 143 12.73 -13.45 -5.19
CA ASP A 143 13.93 -13.80 -4.44
C ASP A 143 13.63 -14.58 -3.14
N LEU A 144 12.35 -14.83 -2.83
CA LEU A 144 11.95 -15.61 -1.67
C LEU A 144 12.46 -17.06 -1.77
N LYS A 145 13.36 -17.47 -0.87
CA LYS A 145 13.90 -18.85 -0.82
C LYS A 145 13.35 -19.68 0.33
N LYS A 146 12.94 -19.04 1.42
CA LYS A 146 12.46 -19.71 2.63
C LYS A 146 11.43 -18.84 3.35
N GLY A 147 10.54 -19.50 4.09
CA GLY A 147 9.59 -18.86 4.99
C GLY A 147 8.21 -18.66 4.38
N LYS A 148 7.34 -17.99 5.12
CA LYS A 148 5.97 -17.67 4.70
C LYS A 148 5.77 -16.17 4.74
N ILE A 149 5.09 -15.68 3.71
CA ILE A 149 4.62 -14.29 3.63
C ILE A 149 3.11 -14.35 3.53
N GLN A 150 2.43 -13.58 4.38
CA GLN A 150 0.99 -13.34 4.28
C GLN A 150 0.76 -11.84 4.14
N PHE A 151 -0.07 -11.46 3.16
CA PHE A 151 -0.52 -10.09 2.97
C PHE A 151 -1.95 -9.93 3.49
N TYR A 152 -2.28 -8.73 3.97
CA TYR A 152 -3.59 -8.39 4.47
C TYR A 152 -4.05 -7.06 3.88
N ARG A 153 -5.30 -7.00 3.44
CA ARG A 153 -5.97 -5.75 3.09
C ARG A 153 -6.66 -5.19 4.32
N VAL A 154 -6.42 -3.92 4.62
CA VAL A 154 -7.11 -3.20 5.70
C VAL A 154 -8.62 -3.27 5.48
N ARG A 155 -9.38 -3.50 6.56
CA ARG A 155 -10.85 -3.46 6.53
C ARG A 155 -11.34 -2.04 6.76
N GLU A 156 -12.42 -1.70 6.05
CA GLU A 156 -13.01 -0.37 6.10
C GLU A 156 -14.12 -0.26 7.14
N GLU A 157 -14.92 -1.31 7.37
CA GLU A 157 -16.06 -1.35 8.30
C GLU A 157 -16.34 -2.76 8.82
#